data_AF-A0A2V9ZMC5-F1
#
_entry.id   AF-A0A2V9ZMC5-F1
#
_cell.length_a   1.000
_cell.length_b   1.000
_cell.length_c   1.000
_cell.angle_alpha   90.00
_cell.angle_beta   90.00
_cell.angle_gamma   90.00
#
_symmetry.space_group_name_H-M   'P 1'
#
loop_
_entity.id
_entity.type
_entity.pdbx_description
1 polymer ?
#
loop_
_entity_poly.entity_id
_entity_poly.type
_entity_poly.pdbx_seq_one_letter_code
_entity_poly.pdbx_strand_id
1 'polypeptide(L)' 'MARWEHFEVWAEKAGKWELIAAFLDFGVASAVARNYTYRMKLVHAVFEDGRRVQEETLAELGATRHKP' A
#
# COMPACT_ATOMS: atom_id res chain seq x y z
N MET A 1 -14.69 -15.39 -15.20
CA MET A 1 -13.39 -14.72 -15.02
C MET A 1 -13.32 -14.29 -13.57
N ALA A 2 -12.29 -14.71 -12.86
CA ALA A 2 -12.15 -14.38 -11.44
C ALA A 2 -11.39 -13.06 -11.36
N ARG A 3 -12.11 -11.99 -11.01
CA ARG A 3 -11.56 -10.68 -10.72
C ARG A 3 -11.64 -10.44 -9.23
N TRP A 4 -10.53 -10.04 -8.63
CA TRP A 4 -10.51 -9.60 -7.23
C TRP A 4 -9.58 -8.41 -7.07
N GLU A 5 -9.80 -7.69 -5.98
CA GLU A 5 -9.06 -6.49 -5.66
C GLU A 5 -8.70 -6.47 -4.18
N HIS A 6 -7.60 -5.80 -3.88
CA HIS A 6 -7.18 -5.57 -2.50
C HIS A 6 -6.33 -4.30 -2.41
N PHE A 7 -6.09 -3.87 -1.18
CA PHE A 7 -5.25 -2.75 -0.84
C PHE A 7 -3.93 -3.24 -0.26
N GLU A 8 -2.83 -2.84 -0.87
CA GLU A 8 -1.48 -3.20 -0.48
C GLU A 8 -0.82 -2.06 0.27
N VAL A 9 -0.14 -2.41 1.36
CA VAL A 9 0.70 -1.51 2.13
C VAL A 9 2.15 -1.84 1.85
N TRP A 10 2.85 -0.89 1.27
CA TRP A 10 4.27 -0.97 0.94
C TRP A 10 5.07 -0.06 1.86
N ALA A 11 6.28 -0.47 2.24
CA ALA A 11 7.22 0.36 2.98
C ALA A 11 8.51 0.53 2.19
N GLU A 12 9.08 1.74 2.23
CA GLU A 12 10.40 2.00 1.68
C GLU A 12 11.46 1.65 2.74
N LYS A 13 12.24 0.59 2.49
CA LYS A 13 13.40 0.21 3.30
C LYS A 13 14.65 0.27 2.43
N ALA A 14 15.64 1.05 2.88
CA ALA A 14 16.92 1.23 2.17
C ALA A 14 16.77 1.55 0.66
N GLY A 15 15.81 2.41 0.31
CA GLY A 15 15.56 2.84 -1.08
C GLY A 15 14.79 1.82 -1.94
N LYS A 16 14.24 0.77 -1.33
CA LYS A 16 13.43 -0.25 -2.01
C LYS A 16 12.05 -0.34 -1.39
N TRP A 17 11.03 -0.44 -2.26
CA TRP A 17 9.66 -0.71 -1.84
C TRP A 17 9.46 -2.20 -1.59
N GLU A 18 9.05 -2.52 -0.37
CA GLU A 18 8.70 -3.88 0.04
C GLU A 18 7.23 -3.94 0.43
N LEU A 19 6.52 -4.97 -0.07
CA LEU A 19 5.15 -5.24 0.35
C LEU A 19 5.17 -5.72 1.81
N ILE A 20 4.42 -5.04 2.68
CA ILE A 20 4.32 -5.37 4.10
C ILE A 20 3.07 -6.18 4.39
N ALA A 21 1.94 -5.77 3.80
CA ALA A 21 0.65 -6.41 4.01
C ALA A 21 -0.32 -6.10 2.86
N ALA A 22 -1.33 -6.93 2.72
CA ALA A 22 -2.46 -6.72 1.82
C ALA A 22 -3.78 -6.97 2.57
N PHE A 23 -4.79 -6.14 2.30
CA PHE A 23 -6.08 -6.18 2.97
C PHE A 23 -7.22 -6.00 1.96
N LEU A 24 -8.36 -6.64 2.20
CA LEU A 24 -9.56 -6.41 1.39
C LEU A 24 -10.23 -5.07 1.72
N ASP A 25 -10.00 -4.54 2.92
CA ASP A 25 -10.59 -3.29 3.39
C ASP A 25 -9.58 -2.14 3.35
N PHE A 26 -10.00 -1.02 2.76
CA PHE A 26 -9.19 0.20 2.66
C PHE A 26 -8.92 0.83 4.03
N GLY A 27 -9.90 0.84 4.93
CA GLY A 27 -9.78 1.43 6.26
C GLY A 27 -8.68 0.76 7.07
N VAL A 28 -8.63 -0.57 7.04
CA VAL A 28 -7.57 -1.37 7.67
C VAL A 28 -6.21 -1.07 7.04
N ALA A 29 -6.11 -1.09 5.71
CA ALA A 29 -4.86 -0.81 5.02
C ALA A 29 -4.33 0.61 5.31
N SER A 30 -5.23 1.60 5.32
CA SER A 30 -4.93 3.00 5.64
C SER A 30 -4.47 3.17 7.09
N ALA A 31 -5.13 2.51 8.04
CA ALA A 31 -4.73 2.54 9.46
C ALA A 31 -3.33 1.95 9.66
N VAL A 32 -3.03 0.83 8.99
CA VAL A 32 -1.70 0.18 9.04
C VAL A 32 -0.64 1.10 8.45
N ALA A 33 -0.89 1.70 7.28
CA ALA A 33 0.05 2.58 6.62
C ALA A 33 0.36 3.85 7.44
N ARG A 34 -0.62 4.38 8.21
CA ARG A 34 -0.44 5.56 9.07
C ARG A 34 0.40 5.32 10.33
N ASN A 35 0.43 4.10 10.84
CA ASN A 35 1.12 3.77 12.09
C ASN A 35 2.60 3.43 11.91
N TYR A 36 3.12 3.41 10.67
CA TYR A 36 4.50 3.07 10.38
C TYR A 36 5.44 4.28 10.44
N THR A 37 6.71 4.02 10.78
CA THR A 37 7.75 5.07 10.92
C THR A 37 8.50 5.37 9.62
N TYR A 38 8.42 4.46 8.64
CA TYR A 38 9.07 4.61 7.33
C TYR A 38 8.18 5.34 6.33
N ARG A 39 8.72 5.65 5.15
CA ARG A 39 7.87 6.03 4.02
C ARG A 39 7.00 4.85 3.63
N MET A 40 5.71 5.08 3.52
CA MET A 40 4.71 4.09 3.20
C MET A 40 4.02 4.47 1.91
N LYS A 41 3.59 3.46 1.14
CA LYS A 41 2.78 3.63 -0.06
C LYS A 41 1.57 2.71 0.05
N LEU A 42 0.38 3.26 -0.12
CA LEU A 42 -0.87 2.53 -0.19
C LEU A 42 -1.25 2.37 -1.65
N VAL A 43 -1.50 1.14 -2.07
CA VAL A 43 -1.77 0.79 -3.46
C VAL A 43 -3.06 0.00 -3.56
N HIS A 44 -3.94 0.36 -4.49
CA HIS A 44 -5.05 -0.48 -4.92
C HIS A 44 -4.57 -1.37 -6.07
N ALA A 45 -4.67 -2.68 -5.88
CA ALA A 45 -4.26 -3.66 -6.87
C ALA A 45 -5.46 -4.48 -7.32
N VAL A 46 -5.65 -4.58 -8.63
CA VAL A 46 -6.70 -5.40 -9.25
C VAL A 46 -6.05 -6.55 -10.00
N PHE A 47 -6.59 -7.75 -9.78
CA PHE A 47 -6.15 -8.96 -10.41
C PHE A 47 -7.28 -9.56 -11.25
N GLU A 48 -6.94 -10.02 -12.44
CA GLU A 48 -7.82 -10.80 -13.32
C GLU A 48 -7.08 -12.07 -13.73
N ASP A 49 -7.72 -13.22 -13.52
CA ASP A 49 -7.18 -14.55 -13.83
C ASP A 49 -5.75 -14.77 -13.26
N GLY A 50 -5.53 -14.30 -12.03
CA GLY A 50 -4.26 -14.42 -11.31
C GLY A 50 -3.17 -13.44 -11.74
N ARG A 51 -3.45 -12.53 -12.69
CA ARG A 51 -2.50 -11.52 -13.14
C ARG A 51 -2.90 -10.15 -12.61
N ARG A 52 -1.91 -9.38 -12.15
CA ARG A 52 -2.13 -7.97 -11.80
C ARG A 52 -2.41 -7.20 -13.09
N VAL A 53 -3.60 -6.61 -13.19
CA VAL A 53 -4.06 -5.84 -14.36
C VAL A 53 -4.12 -4.34 -14.08
N GLN A 54 -4.25 -3.95 -12.82
CA GLN A 54 -4.25 -2.55 -12.42
C GLN A 54 -3.44 -2.37 -11.13
N GLU A 55 -2.71 -1.26 -11.08
CA GLU A 55 -2.05 -0.77 -9.89
C GLU A 55 -2.26 0.74 -9.81
N GLU A 56 -2.89 1.21 -8.74
CA GLU A 56 -3.08 2.62 -8.47
C GLU A 56 -2.49 2.97 -7.10
N THR A 57 -1.58 3.94 -7.06
CA THR A 57 -1.07 4.45 -5.78
C THR A 57 -2.08 5.44 -5.22
N LEU A 58 -2.75 5.05 -4.14
CA LEU A 58 -3.79 5.86 -3.49
C LEU A 58 -3.21 6.93 -2.58
N ALA A 59 -2.09 6.62 -1.92
CA ALA A 59 -1.42 7.55 -1.01
C ALA A 59 0.05 7.18 -0.82
N GLU A 60 0.90 8.19 -0.66
CA GLU A 60 2.25 8.05 -0.12
C GLU A 60 2.33 8.82 1.21
N LEU A 61 2.87 8.18 2.23
CA LEU A 61 2.96 8.68 3.60
C LEU A 61 4.43 8.68 4.03
N GLY A 62 4.85 9.60 4.91
CA GLY A 62 6.19 9.56 5.51
C GLY A 62 7.21 10.60 5.02
N ALA A 63 6.76 11.79 4.62
CA ALA A 63 7.65 12.95 4.43
C ALA A 63 7.44 14.07 5.48
N THR A 64 6.82 13.80 6.64
CA THR A 64 6.56 14.83 7.65
C THR A 64 6.69 14.29 9.08
N ARG A 65 7.94 14.09 9.51
CA ARG A 65 8.35 14.50 10.86
C ARG A 65 9.37 15.63 10.70
N HIS A 66 8.90 16.80 10.23
CA HIS A 66 9.57 18.03 10.63
C HIS A 66 9.13 18.27 12.07
N LYS A 67 9.99 17.92 13.04
CA LYS A 67 9.82 18.44 14.40
C LYS A 67 9.91 19.98 14.30
N PRO A 68 9.07 20.73 15.02
CA PRO A 68 9.27 22.17 15.19
C PRO A 68 10.61 22.47 15.86
#